data_AF-A0A4Q4DRU0-F1
#
_entry.id   AF-A0A4Q4DRU0-F1
#
_cell.length_a   1.000
_cell.length_b   1.000
_cell.length_c   1.000
_cell.angle_alpha   90.00
_cell.angle_beta   90.00
_cell.angle_gamma   90.00
#
_symmetry.space_group_name_H-M   'P 1'
#
loop_
_entity.id
_entity.type
_entity.pdbx_description
1 polymer ?
#
loop_
_entity_poly.entity_id
_entity_poly.type
_entity_poly.pdbx_seq_one_letter_code
_entity_poly.pdbx_strand_id
1 'polypeptide(L)'
;MSSGSSSTLTPSAAAWRDYDPVACALPGMFLGDLALTGSVPEECDRLWELGARRVRLSGVVDLADTGTPDAAARTVRTLSLVRDLTARAVLVEWDLRPDPGRGPTAAEDISRLLSHLQPPQRIEGEGVDESAAADALRTWRNGHYLGKCLWRQGPGFVQIRDRRWGDLRRFTVDEPHYQEAIERLAYGAPAESVPADALADFREERLVLAVGGLEWWLPYRVNRWIQEAMTI
;
A
#
# COMPACT_ATOMS: atom_id res chain seq x y z
N MET A 1 15.80 -30.06 20.21
CA MET A 1 14.75 -30.20 19.19
C MET A 1 13.46 -29.66 19.78
N SER A 2 13.01 -28.52 19.27
CA SER A 2 11.60 -28.10 19.19
C SER A 2 11.58 -26.89 18.27
N SER A 3 11.40 -27.20 16.99
CA SER A 3 11.24 -26.23 15.91
C SER A 3 9.85 -25.60 16.05
N GLY A 4 9.81 -24.35 16.53
CA GLY A 4 8.60 -23.54 16.59
C GLY A 4 8.40 -22.80 15.27
N SER A 5 7.34 -23.20 14.57
CA SER A 5 6.84 -22.73 13.27
C SER A 5 7.02 -21.23 12.96
N SER A 6 7.81 -20.92 11.93
CA SER A 6 7.97 -19.59 11.31
C SER A 6 6.80 -19.28 10.34
N SER A 7 5.56 -19.38 10.82
CA SER A 7 4.36 -19.37 9.97
C SER A 7 3.57 -18.06 9.98
N THR A 8 4.00 -17.02 10.70
CA THR A 8 3.18 -15.82 10.97
C THR A 8 3.60 -14.56 10.24
N LEU A 9 4.75 -14.52 9.55
CA LEU A 9 5.25 -13.33 8.83
C LEU A 9 4.82 -13.26 7.36
N THR A 10 4.21 -14.31 6.83
CA THR A 10 3.95 -14.48 5.40
C THR A 10 2.47 -14.28 5.10
N PRO A 11 2.06 -13.13 4.55
CA PRO A 11 0.75 -12.96 3.94
C PRO A 11 0.47 -14.09 2.95
N SER A 12 -0.76 -14.59 2.97
CA SER A 12 -1.28 -15.44 1.90
C SER A 12 -2.24 -14.66 1.03
N ALA A 13 -2.46 -15.13 -0.19
CA ALA A 13 -3.34 -14.48 -1.13
C ALA A 13 -4.09 -15.49 -1.99
N ALA A 14 -5.39 -15.29 -2.14
CA ALA A 14 -6.17 -15.92 -3.20
C ALA A 14 -6.07 -15.05 -4.46
N ALA A 15 -5.83 -15.65 -5.63
CA ALA A 15 -5.63 -14.88 -6.87
C ALA A 15 -6.49 -15.39 -8.02
N TRP A 16 -6.91 -14.48 -8.92
CA TRP A 16 -7.71 -14.79 -10.10
C TRP A 16 -7.20 -14.05 -11.34
N ARG A 17 -7.44 -14.65 -12.51
CA ARG A 17 -7.10 -14.09 -13.83
C ARG A 17 -8.00 -12.94 -14.29
N ASP A 18 -9.13 -12.75 -13.61
CA ASP A 18 -10.09 -11.68 -13.89
C ASP A 18 -10.61 -11.10 -12.57
N TYR A 19 -11.26 -9.95 -12.63
CA TYR A 19 -11.90 -9.31 -11.49
C TYR A 19 -13.43 -9.45 -11.51
N ASP A 20 -14.04 -9.76 -12.67
CA ASP A 20 -15.47 -10.04 -12.78
C ASP A 20 -15.82 -11.33 -12.00
N PRO A 21 -16.75 -11.28 -11.03
CA PRO A 21 -17.12 -12.45 -10.22
C PRO A 21 -17.63 -13.65 -11.03
N VAL A 22 -18.33 -13.41 -12.14
CA VAL A 22 -18.84 -14.46 -13.03
C VAL A 22 -17.67 -15.11 -13.78
N ALA A 23 -16.72 -14.31 -14.28
CA ALA A 23 -15.52 -14.84 -14.91
C ALA A 23 -14.66 -15.62 -13.89
N CYS A 24 -14.53 -15.12 -12.65
CA CYS A 24 -13.78 -15.78 -11.58
C CYS A 24 -14.27 -17.21 -11.26
N ALA A 25 -15.55 -17.51 -11.53
CA ALA A 25 -16.15 -18.82 -11.28
C ALA A 25 -15.85 -19.86 -12.39
N LEU A 26 -15.29 -19.44 -13.53
CA LEU A 26 -14.96 -20.35 -14.63
C LEU A 26 -13.71 -21.20 -14.33
N PRO A 27 -13.63 -22.44 -14.85
CA PRO A 27 -12.44 -23.28 -14.70
C PRO A 27 -11.17 -22.58 -15.21
N GLY A 28 -10.08 -22.68 -14.43
CA GLY A 28 -8.79 -22.09 -14.77
C GLY A 28 -8.64 -20.59 -14.45
N MET A 29 -9.70 -19.93 -13.95
CA MET A 29 -9.66 -18.51 -13.59
C MET A 29 -9.12 -18.27 -12.18
N PHE A 30 -9.36 -19.20 -11.25
CA PHE A 30 -8.71 -19.20 -9.94
C PHE A 30 -7.28 -19.74 -10.06
N LEU A 31 -6.31 -18.96 -9.56
CA LEU A 31 -4.89 -19.29 -9.59
C LEU A 31 -4.44 -20.03 -8.32
N GLY A 32 -5.32 -20.19 -7.34
CA GLY A 32 -5.04 -20.85 -6.06
C GLY A 32 -4.85 -19.88 -4.91
N ASP A 33 -4.73 -20.46 -3.72
CA ASP A 33 -4.24 -19.80 -2.51
C ASP A 33 -2.70 -19.91 -2.48
N LEU A 34 -2.05 -18.76 -2.44
CA LEU A 34 -0.60 -18.62 -2.60
C LEU A 34 0.00 -18.07 -1.30
N ALA A 35 1.01 -18.76 -0.78
CA ALA A 35 1.88 -18.18 0.25
C ALA A 35 2.87 -17.23 -0.42
N LEU A 36 2.89 -15.96 0.02
CA LEU A 36 3.74 -14.93 -0.56
C LEU A 36 5.04 -14.85 0.24
N THR A 37 5.99 -15.75 0.00
CA THR A 37 7.19 -15.94 0.83
C THR A 37 8.41 -15.09 0.43
N GLY A 38 8.46 -14.61 -0.80
CA GLY A 38 9.55 -13.79 -1.33
C GLY A 38 9.48 -12.32 -0.90
N SER A 39 10.32 -11.48 -1.50
CA SER A 39 10.20 -10.02 -1.36
C SER A 39 8.92 -9.51 -2.04
N VAL A 40 8.44 -8.32 -1.64
CA VAL A 40 7.25 -7.71 -2.25
C VAL A 40 7.38 -7.54 -3.78
N PRO A 41 8.50 -7.02 -4.34
CA PRO A 41 8.69 -6.97 -5.79
C PRO A 41 8.53 -8.33 -6.47
N GLU A 42 9.22 -9.35 -5.96
CA GLU A 42 9.22 -10.70 -6.54
C GLU A 42 7.83 -11.33 -6.51
N GLU A 43 7.09 -11.16 -5.42
CA GLU A 43 5.73 -11.70 -5.31
C GLU A 43 4.74 -10.96 -6.20
N CYS A 44 4.88 -9.63 -6.34
CA CYS A 44 4.08 -8.86 -7.29
C CYS A 44 4.39 -9.28 -8.74
N ASP A 45 5.66 -9.53 -9.08
CA ASP A 45 6.08 -10.03 -10.41
C ASP A 45 5.52 -11.41 -10.67
N ARG A 46 5.69 -12.34 -9.74
CA ARG A 46 5.12 -13.68 -9.81
C ARG A 46 3.62 -13.66 -10.02
N LEU A 47 2.86 -12.89 -9.24
CA LEU A 47 1.40 -12.77 -9.38
C LEU A 47 1.02 -12.21 -10.76
N TRP A 48 1.74 -11.20 -11.23
CA TRP A 48 1.52 -10.60 -12.54
C TRP A 48 1.77 -11.58 -13.68
N GLU A 49 2.88 -12.32 -13.64
CA GLU A 49 3.29 -13.33 -14.63
C GLU A 49 2.34 -14.52 -14.66
N LEU A 50 1.81 -14.93 -13.48
CA LEU A 50 0.73 -15.90 -13.40
C LEU A 50 -0.57 -15.40 -14.05
N GLY A 51 -0.68 -14.10 -14.32
CA GLY A 51 -1.83 -13.46 -14.95
C GLY A 51 -2.87 -12.94 -13.96
N ALA A 52 -2.52 -12.72 -12.69
CA ALA A 52 -3.45 -12.21 -11.71
C ALA A 52 -3.99 -10.81 -12.10
N ARG A 53 -5.29 -10.64 -12.02
CA ARG A 53 -6.02 -9.36 -12.17
C ARG A 53 -6.86 -9.02 -10.95
N ARG A 54 -7.10 -10.01 -10.08
CA ARG A 54 -7.68 -9.86 -8.76
C ARG A 54 -6.86 -10.65 -7.75
N VAL A 55 -6.60 -10.04 -6.60
CA VAL A 55 -5.84 -10.63 -5.50
C VAL A 55 -6.56 -10.29 -4.20
N ARG A 56 -6.90 -11.31 -3.41
CA ARG A 56 -7.46 -11.14 -2.06
C ARG A 56 -6.41 -11.53 -1.05
N LEU A 57 -5.92 -10.54 -0.30
CA LEU A 57 -4.95 -10.74 0.77
C LEU A 57 -5.66 -11.32 2.00
N SER A 58 -5.02 -12.25 2.68
CA SER A 58 -5.53 -12.83 3.92
C SER A 58 -5.27 -11.90 5.11
N GLY A 59 -6.26 -11.80 6.00
CA GLY A 59 -6.14 -11.07 7.26
C GLY A 59 -6.41 -9.57 7.14
N VAL A 60 -6.39 -8.90 8.29
CA VAL A 60 -6.61 -7.46 8.40
C VAL A 60 -5.26 -6.76 8.49
N VAL A 61 -5.07 -5.70 7.71
CA VAL A 61 -3.94 -4.78 7.88
C VAL A 61 -4.21 -3.96 9.13
N ASP A 62 -3.50 -4.30 10.21
CA ASP A 62 -3.69 -3.69 11.52
C ASP A 62 -2.66 -2.59 11.77
N LEU A 63 -3.15 -1.36 11.92
CA LEU A 63 -2.34 -0.20 12.30
C LEU A 63 -2.35 0.04 13.82
N ALA A 64 -3.30 -0.53 14.55
CA ALA A 64 -3.38 -0.45 16.01
C ALA A 64 -2.34 -1.38 16.68
N ASP A 65 -2.13 -2.59 16.11
CA ASP A 65 -1.16 -3.56 16.62
C ASP A 65 0.18 -3.50 15.87
N THR A 66 0.93 -2.41 16.08
CA THR A 66 2.26 -2.22 15.46
C THR A 66 3.39 -2.09 16.48
N GLY A 67 3.13 -2.41 17.75
CA GLY A 67 4.06 -2.22 18.86
C GLY A 67 5.25 -3.19 18.88
N THR A 68 5.23 -4.27 18.10
CA THR A 68 6.36 -5.20 17.97
C THR A 68 7.03 -5.07 16.60
N PRO A 69 8.36 -5.29 16.49
CA PRO A 69 9.07 -5.24 15.21
C PRO A 69 8.44 -6.15 14.15
N ASP A 70 8.06 -7.37 14.53
CA ASP A 70 7.44 -8.33 13.61
C ASP A 70 6.05 -7.87 13.15
N ALA A 71 5.25 -7.26 14.02
CA ALA A 71 3.94 -6.73 13.64
C ALA A 71 4.08 -5.53 12.69
N ALA A 72 4.96 -4.58 13.01
CA ALA A 72 5.27 -3.46 12.13
C ALA A 72 5.75 -3.93 10.75
N ALA A 73 6.68 -4.89 10.69
CA ALA A 73 7.19 -5.45 9.45
C ALA A 73 6.08 -6.13 8.62
N ARG A 74 5.17 -6.90 9.26
CA ARG A 74 4.02 -7.51 8.56
C ARG A 74 3.06 -6.49 7.98
N THR A 75 2.74 -5.44 8.76
CA THR A 75 1.84 -4.37 8.32
C THR A 75 2.45 -3.61 7.14
N VAL A 76 3.71 -3.21 7.22
CA VAL A 76 4.41 -2.56 6.10
C VAL A 76 4.50 -3.47 4.88
N ARG A 77 4.81 -4.75 5.06
CA ARG A 77 4.88 -5.72 3.96
C ARG A 77 3.53 -5.84 3.24
N THR A 78 2.44 -5.96 3.99
CA THR A 78 1.08 -6.10 3.41
C THR A 78 0.65 -4.82 2.72
N LEU A 79 0.88 -3.65 3.33
CA LEU A 79 0.63 -2.35 2.69
C LEU A 79 1.43 -2.17 1.40
N SER A 80 2.68 -2.65 1.38
CA SER A 80 3.54 -2.62 0.19
C SER A 80 3.01 -3.53 -0.92
N LEU A 81 2.47 -4.71 -0.59
CA LEU A 81 1.77 -5.56 -1.56
C LEU A 81 0.54 -4.84 -2.15
N VAL A 82 -0.29 -4.22 -1.32
CA VAL A 82 -1.45 -3.43 -1.78
C VAL A 82 -0.99 -2.31 -2.72
N ARG A 83 0.06 -1.57 -2.33
CA ARG A 83 0.64 -0.48 -3.10
C ARG A 83 1.15 -0.93 -4.46
N ASP A 84 1.99 -1.95 -4.50
CA ASP A 84 2.66 -2.37 -5.73
C ASP A 84 1.72 -3.13 -6.68
N LEU A 85 0.70 -3.82 -6.15
CA LEU A 85 -0.38 -4.41 -6.96
C LEU A 85 -1.35 -3.34 -7.49
N THR A 86 -1.68 -2.33 -6.69
CA THR A 86 -2.47 -1.17 -7.15
C THR A 86 -1.76 -0.47 -8.31
N ALA A 87 -0.45 -0.29 -8.23
CA ALA A 87 0.36 0.31 -9.31
C ALA A 87 0.29 -0.46 -10.64
N ARG A 88 -0.05 -1.75 -10.58
CA ARG A 88 -0.22 -2.65 -11.73
C ARG A 88 -1.68 -2.77 -12.19
N ALA A 89 -2.59 -1.99 -11.62
CA ALA A 89 -4.03 -2.08 -11.87
C ALA A 89 -4.63 -3.47 -11.55
N VAL A 90 -4.08 -4.16 -10.55
CA VAL A 90 -4.67 -5.39 -10.00
C VAL A 90 -5.73 -4.99 -8.97
N LEU A 91 -6.93 -5.58 -9.05
CA LEU A 91 -7.96 -5.43 -8.02
C LEU A 91 -7.48 -6.12 -6.73
N VAL A 92 -7.09 -5.34 -5.72
CA VAL A 92 -6.67 -5.86 -4.41
C VAL A 92 -7.83 -5.81 -3.42
N GLU A 93 -8.21 -6.97 -2.89
CA GLU A 93 -9.17 -7.09 -1.79
C GLU A 93 -8.40 -7.29 -0.49
N TRP A 94 -8.62 -6.40 0.47
CA TRP A 94 -7.95 -6.37 1.76
C TRP A 94 -8.82 -5.62 2.76
N ASP A 95 -8.58 -5.84 4.07
CA ASP A 95 -9.30 -5.16 5.15
C ASP A 95 -8.34 -4.31 5.97
N LEU A 96 -8.84 -3.21 6.53
CA LEU A 96 -8.05 -2.24 7.29
C LEU A 96 -8.59 -2.09 8.71
N ARG A 97 -7.68 -2.13 9.69
CA ARG A 97 -7.93 -1.66 11.06
C ARG A 97 -7.12 -0.40 11.35
N PRO A 98 -7.77 0.77 11.49
CA PRO A 98 -7.11 2.00 11.93
C PRO A 98 -6.58 1.90 13.35
N ASP A 99 -5.62 2.76 13.71
CA ASP A 99 -5.15 2.94 15.08
C ASP A 99 -6.09 3.88 15.86
N PRO A 100 -6.90 3.38 16.81
CA PRO A 100 -7.81 4.22 17.59
C PRO A 100 -7.06 5.18 18.53
N GLY A 101 -5.79 4.90 18.85
CA GLY A 101 -4.93 5.78 19.65
C GLY A 101 -4.64 7.12 18.99
N ARG A 102 -4.89 7.26 17.68
CA ARG A 102 -4.80 8.52 16.93
C ARG A 102 -6.02 9.43 17.10
N GLY A 103 -7.01 9.01 17.88
CA GLY A 103 -8.19 9.81 18.22
C GLY A 103 -9.40 9.55 17.31
N PRO A 104 -10.47 10.33 17.46
CA PRO A 104 -11.78 10.03 16.86
C PRO A 104 -11.78 10.13 15.33
N THR A 105 -10.84 10.86 14.73
CA THR A 105 -10.71 11.02 13.27
C THR A 105 -9.78 10.00 12.64
N ALA A 106 -9.25 9.03 13.40
CA ALA A 106 -8.24 8.09 12.92
C ALA A 106 -8.62 7.38 11.62
N ALA A 107 -9.89 6.95 11.50
CA ALA A 107 -10.41 6.30 10.29
C ALA A 107 -10.46 7.24 9.09
N GLU A 108 -10.84 8.51 9.28
CA GLU A 108 -10.88 9.52 8.21
C GLU A 108 -9.47 9.90 7.75
N ASP A 109 -8.58 10.16 8.71
CA ASP A 109 -7.21 10.58 8.47
C ASP A 109 -6.42 9.50 7.71
N ILE A 110 -6.53 8.24 8.17
CA ILE A 110 -5.85 7.14 7.48
C ILE A 110 -6.45 6.88 6.10
N SER A 111 -7.77 6.99 5.96
CA SER A 111 -8.44 6.82 4.67
C SER A 111 -7.98 7.88 3.67
N ARG A 112 -7.79 9.13 4.11
CA ARG A 112 -7.26 10.18 3.25
C ARG A 112 -5.81 9.93 2.85
N LEU A 113 -4.96 9.54 3.81
CA LEU A 113 -3.54 9.22 3.58
C LEU A 113 -3.34 8.06 2.61
N LEU A 114 -4.16 7.02 2.72
CA LEU A 114 -4.08 5.81 1.90
C LEU A 114 -5.00 5.84 0.67
N SER A 115 -5.73 6.93 0.43
CA SER A 115 -6.77 7.01 -0.62
C SER A 115 -6.28 6.75 -2.06
N HIS A 116 -4.96 6.74 -2.28
CA HIS A 116 -4.32 6.38 -3.56
C HIS A 116 -4.19 4.87 -3.78
N LEU A 117 -4.29 4.07 -2.73
CA LEU A 117 -4.33 2.60 -2.79
C LEU A 117 -5.74 2.13 -3.16
N GLN A 118 -5.85 0.92 -3.71
CA GLN A 118 -7.14 0.25 -3.88
C GLN A 118 -7.92 0.31 -2.55
N PRO A 119 -9.19 0.79 -2.53
CA PRO A 119 -9.96 0.87 -1.31
C PRO A 119 -10.11 -0.51 -0.65
N PRO A 120 -10.02 -0.61 0.69
CA PRO A 120 -10.26 -1.88 1.36
C PRO A 120 -11.71 -2.33 1.19
N GLN A 121 -11.97 -3.61 1.48
CA GLN A 121 -13.32 -4.15 1.53
C GLN A 121 -14.05 -3.62 2.77
N ARG A 122 -13.33 -3.56 3.90
CA ARG A 122 -13.85 -3.12 5.20
C ARG A 122 -12.84 -2.22 5.92
N ILE A 123 -13.38 -1.29 6.71
CA ILE A 123 -12.64 -0.56 7.74
C ILE A 123 -13.30 -0.97 9.06
N GLU A 124 -12.56 -1.64 9.93
CA GLU A 124 -13.11 -2.24 11.15
C GLU A 124 -12.12 -2.25 12.31
N GLY A 125 -12.60 -2.32 13.54
CA GLY A 125 -11.76 -2.35 14.74
C GLY A 125 -12.53 -1.95 15.99
N GLU A 126 -12.04 -2.37 17.15
CA GLU A 126 -12.59 -1.91 18.42
C GLU A 126 -12.37 -0.40 18.56
N GLY A 127 -13.42 0.32 18.98
CA GLY A 127 -13.37 1.78 19.12
C GLY A 127 -13.48 2.57 17.81
N VAL A 128 -13.65 1.90 16.66
CA VAL A 128 -13.95 2.56 15.39
C VAL A 128 -15.47 2.75 15.29
N ASP A 129 -15.92 3.99 15.13
CA ASP A 129 -17.33 4.30 14.86
C ASP A 129 -17.75 3.74 13.49
N GLU A 130 -18.81 2.93 13.45
CA GLU A 130 -19.24 2.23 12.23
C GLU A 130 -19.72 3.20 11.14
N SER A 131 -20.37 4.30 11.53
CA SER A 131 -20.85 5.31 10.58
C SER A 131 -19.67 6.05 9.96
N ALA A 132 -18.70 6.46 10.78
CA ALA A 132 -17.47 7.10 10.32
C ALA A 132 -16.65 6.16 9.42
N ALA A 133 -16.56 4.86 9.77
CA ALA A 133 -15.90 3.86 8.93
C ALA A 133 -16.59 3.71 7.56
N ALA A 134 -17.92 3.65 7.54
CA ALA A 134 -18.70 3.56 6.30
C ALA A 134 -18.55 4.83 5.43
N ASP A 135 -18.53 6.01 6.05
CA ASP A 135 -18.34 7.29 5.39
C ASP A 135 -16.93 7.44 4.82
N ALA A 136 -15.91 7.07 5.59
CA ALA A 136 -14.52 7.06 5.16
C ALA A 136 -14.31 6.10 3.99
N LEU A 137 -14.88 4.89 4.06
CA LEU A 137 -14.81 3.90 2.99
C LEU A 137 -15.53 4.34 1.72
N ARG A 138 -16.73 4.94 1.84
CA ARG A 138 -17.47 5.52 0.71
C ARG A 138 -16.67 6.64 0.04
N THR A 139 -16.06 7.51 0.84
CA THR A 139 -15.23 8.62 0.35
C THR A 139 -14.00 8.11 -0.38
N TRP A 140 -13.32 7.09 0.17
CA TRP A 140 -12.18 6.46 -0.47
C TRP A 140 -12.57 5.84 -1.81
N ARG A 141 -13.65 5.05 -1.87
CA ARG A 141 -14.14 4.43 -3.12
C ARG A 141 -14.49 5.46 -4.18
N ASN A 142 -15.19 6.53 -3.81
CA ASN A 142 -15.60 7.57 -4.76
C ASN A 142 -14.42 8.42 -5.26
N GLY A 143 -13.39 8.59 -4.44
CA GLY A 143 -12.22 9.40 -4.76
C GLY A 143 -11.00 8.62 -5.27
N HIS A 144 -11.07 7.30 -5.36
CA HIS A 144 -9.95 6.48 -5.79
C HIS A 144 -9.80 6.48 -7.31
N TYR A 145 -8.56 6.61 -7.78
CA TYR A 145 -8.18 6.37 -9.17
C TYR A 145 -6.68 6.08 -9.25
N LEU A 146 -6.28 5.35 -10.29
CA LEU A 146 -4.87 5.13 -10.59
C LEU A 146 -4.19 6.42 -11.00
N GLY A 147 -3.06 6.69 -10.38
CA GLY A 147 -2.24 7.87 -10.58
C GLY A 147 -2.35 8.92 -9.46
N LYS A 148 -3.09 8.63 -8.38
CA LYS A 148 -3.42 9.61 -7.34
C LYS A 148 -2.24 10.01 -6.46
N CYS A 149 -1.35 9.08 -6.11
CA CYS A 149 -0.09 9.38 -5.42
C CYS A 149 1.00 8.43 -5.93
N LEU A 150 1.94 8.96 -6.70
CA LEU A 150 2.91 8.17 -7.44
C LEU A 150 4.28 8.84 -7.52
N TRP A 151 5.29 8.07 -7.87
CA TRP A 151 6.58 8.59 -8.27
C TRP A 151 7.14 7.85 -9.49
N ARG A 152 8.09 8.49 -10.17
CA ARG A 152 8.88 7.89 -11.25
C ARG A 152 10.34 8.27 -11.12
N GLN A 153 11.20 7.37 -11.58
CA GLN A 153 12.63 7.62 -11.75
C GLN A 153 12.88 8.04 -13.20
N GLY A 154 13.44 9.23 -13.39
CA GLY A 154 14.06 9.67 -14.63
C GLY A 154 15.59 9.57 -14.56
N PRO A 155 16.31 9.89 -15.65
CA PRO A 155 17.77 9.95 -15.64
C PRO A 155 18.25 11.05 -14.68
N GLY A 156 18.76 10.67 -13.51
CA GLY A 156 19.32 11.60 -12.52
C GLY A 156 18.30 12.34 -11.64
N PHE A 157 17.01 12.11 -11.80
CA PHE A 157 15.98 12.75 -10.98
C PHE A 157 14.82 11.80 -10.65
N VAL A 158 14.06 12.11 -9.61
CA VAL A 158 12.75 11.54 -9.36
C VAL A 158 11.68 12.60 -9.45
N GLN A 159 10.50 12.21 -9.93
CA GLN A 159 9.33 13.07 -9.92
C GLN A 159 8.21 12.42 -9.13
N ILE A 160 7.69 13.13 -8.14
CA ILE A 160 6.61 12.71 -7.27
C ILE A 160 5.37 13.54 -7.63
N ARG A 161 4.21 12.89 -7.68
CA ARG A 161 2.91 13.51 -7.95
C ARG A 161 1.92 13.06 -6.89
N ASP A 162 1.25 13.99 -6.23
CA ASP A 162 0.25 13.71 -5.21
C ASP A 162 -1.00 14.55 -5.41
N ARG A 163 -2.16 13.89 -5.47
CA ARG A 163 -3.50 14.48 -5.56
C ARG A 163 -4.42 14.04 -4.42
N ARG A 164 -3.88 13.49 -3.34
CA ARG A 164 -4.67 13.11 -2.16
C ARG A 164 -5.31 14.32 -1.47
N TRP A 165 -4.75 15.50 -1.66
CA TRP A 165 -5.10 16.73 -0.92
C TRP A 165 -5.79 17.80 -1.77
N GLY A 166 -6.55 17.40 -2.80
CA GLY A 166 -7.23 18.32 -3.71
C GLY A 166 -6.34 18.68 -4.89
N ASP A 167 -5.53 19.73 -4.74
CA ASP A 167 -4.64 20.20 -5.81
C ASP A 167 -3.48 19.22 -6.08
N LEU A 168 -3.00 19.23 -7.32
CA LEU A 168 -1.86 18.42 -7.72
C LEU A 168 -0.56 19.04 -7.20
N ARG A 169 0.05 18.36 -6.23
CA ARG A 169 1.44 18.61 -5.82
C ARG A 169 2.40 17.86 -6.74
N ARG A 170 3.45 18.56 -7.19
CA ARG A 170 4.53 17.98 -8.00
C ARG A 170 5.87 18.35 -7.40
N PHE A 171 6.69 17.35 -7.13
CA PHE A 171 8.05 17.51 -6.67
C PHE A 171 8.98 16.91 -7.72
N THR A 172 10.05 17.61 -8.06
CA THR A 172 11.15 17.08 -8.86
C THR A 172 12.40 17.28 -8.04
N VAL A 173 13.07 16.19 -7.67
CA VAL A 173 14.31 16.24 -6.89
C VAL A 173 15.38 15.46 -7.67
N ASP A 174 16.56 16.05 -7.76
CA ASP A 174 17.72 15.49 -8.46
C ASP A 174 18.89 15.21 -7.50
N GLU A 175 18.76 15.65 -6.25
CA GLU A 175 19.74 15.41 -5.22
C GLU A 175 19.77 13.91 -4.84
N PRO A 176 20.96 13.25 -4.84
CA PRO A 176 21.06 11.81 -4.66
C PRO A 176 20.47 11.27 -3.35
N HIS A 177 20.55 12.05 -2.26
CA HIS A 177 20.08 11.63 -0.94
C HIS A 177 18.56 11.42 -0.87
N TYR A 178 17.75 12.15 -1.64
CA TYR A 178 16.31 11.87 -1.74
C TYR A 178 16.03 10.56 -2.46
N GLN A 179 16.83 10.21 -3.48
CA GLN A 179 16.67 8.96 -4.22
C GLN A 179 17.02 7.77 -3.32
N GLU A 180 18.14 7.86 -2.59
CA GLU A 180 18.55 6.88 -1.59
C GLU A 180 17.50 6.72 -0.47
N ALA A 181 16.92 7.83 0.01
CA ALA A 181 15.86 7.81 1.02
C ALA A 181 14.61 7.07 0.51
N ILE A 182 14.16 7.35 -0.73
CA ILE A 182 13.01 6.67 -1.33
C ILE A 182 13.27 5.17 -1.46
N GLU A 183 14.46 4.77 -1.93
CA GLU A 183 14.82 3.36 -2.07
C GLU A 183 14.80 2.62 -0.73
N ARG A 184 15.33 3.23 0.34
CA ARG A 184 15.29 2.67 1.69
C ARG A 184 13.86 2.54 2.22
N LEU A 185 13.06 3.59 2.08
CA LEU A 185 11.69 3.64 2.58
C LEU A 185 10.72 2.76 1.78
N ALA A 186 11.10 2.32 0.58
CA ALA A 186 10.23 1.62 -0.37
C ALA A 186 9.50 0.42 0.26
N TYR A 187 10.14 -0.32 1.17
CA TYR A 187 9.52 -1.47 1.83
C TYR A 187 9.60 -1.39 3.37
N GLY A 188 9.72 -0.16 3.89
CA GLY A 188 9.89 0.10 5.31
C GLY A 188 11.36 0.18 5.73
N ALA A 189 11.70 1.25 6.44
CA ALA A 189 13.03 1.40 7.04
C ALA A 189 12.92 2.07 8.42
N PRO A 190 13.80 1.72 9.38
CA PRO A 190 13.96 2.50 10.59
C PRO A 190 14.35 3.94 10.25
N ALA A 191 13.80 4.92 10.98
CA ALA A 191 14.01 6.34 10.70
C ALA A 191 15.51 6.73 10.71
N GLU A 192 16.30 6.13 11.60
CA GLU A 192 17.74 6.35 11.75
C GLU A 192 18.58 5.82 10.58
N SER A 193 18.00 4.96 9.73
CA SER A 193 18.68 4.45 8.53
C SER A 193 18.48 5.34 7.30
N VAL A 194 17.67 6.39 7.41
CA VAL A 194 17.28 7.29 6.31
C VAL A 194 17.93 8.66 6.53
N PRO A 195 18.39 9.37 5.47
CA PRO A 195 18.85 10.76 5.61
C PRO A 195 17.80 11.62 6.32
N ALA A 196 18.20 12.28 7.40
CA ALA A 196 17.27 12.90 8.33
C ALA A 196 16.52 14.11 7.74
N ASP A 197 17.19 14.86 6.86
CA ASP A 197 16.63 15.96 6.09
C ASP A 197 15.56 15.46 5.12
N ALA A 198 15.88 14.45 4.30
CA ALA A 198 14.92 13.85 3.37
C ALA A 198 13.70 13.27 4.10
N LEU A 199 13.90 12.59 5.23
CA LEU A 199 12.80 12.05 6.02
C LEU A 199 11.92 13.15 6.62
N ALA A 200 12.50 14.27 7.06
CA ALA A 200 11.74 15.41 7.58
C ALA A 200 10.84 15.99 6.48
N ASP A 201 11.39 16.25 5.29
CA ASP A 201 10.64 16.77 4.15
C ASP A 201 9.52 15.81 3.73
N PHE A 202 9.79 14.51 3.68
CA PHE A 202 8.78 13.51 3.32
C PHE A 202 7.65 13.40 4.37
N ARG A 203 7.94 13.61 5.66
CA ARG A 203 6.93 13.67 6.71
C ARG A 203 6.08 14.93 6.57
N GLU A 204 6.71 16.08 6.32
CA GLU A 204 6.01 17.35 6.08
C GLU A 204 5.03 17.24 4.90
N GLU A 205 5.48 16.63 3.80
CA GLU A 205 4.66 16.40 2.61
C GLU A 205 3.75 15.16 2.70
N ARG A 206 3.72 14.48 3.85
CA ARG A 206 2.88 13.29 4.11
C ARG A 206 3.10 12.18 3.08
N LEU A 207 4.34 12.00 2.63
CA LEU A 207 4.78 10.98 1.69
C LEU A 207 5.27 9.70 2.38
N VAL A 208 5.41 9.73 3.70
CA VAL A 208 5.69 8.55 4.54
C VAL A 208 4.60 8.33 5.58
N LEU A 209 4.44 7.07 5.98
CA LEU A 209 3.59 6.65 7.10
C LEU A 209 4.46 5.88 8.10
N ALA A 210 4.46 6.35 9.35
CA ALA A 210 5.03 5.61 10.46
C ALA A 210 4.14 4.42 10.84
N VAL A 211 4.75 3.24 10.93
CA VAL A 211 4.14 1.96 11.32
C VAL A 211 5.05 1.31 12.36
N GLY A 212 4.70 1.42 13.63
CA GLY A 212 5.59 1.03 14.72
C GLY A 212 6.94 1.76 14.63
N GLY A 213 8.04 0.98 14.61
CA GLY A 213 9.40 1.50 14.46
C GLY A 213 9.86 1.74 13.00
N LEU A 214 8.97 1.62 12.02
CA LEU A 214 9.31 1.75 10.59
C LEU A 214 8.64 2.96 9.95
N GLU A 215 9.34 3.59 9.03
CA GLU A 215 8.83 4.59 8.10
C GLU A 215 8.59 3.94 6.74
N TRP A 216 7.39 4.10 6.20
CA TRP A 216 6.98 3.47 4.94
C TRP A 216 6.63 4.49 3.86
N TRP A 217 7.23 4.33 2.67
CA TRP A 217 6.98 5.17 1.52
C TRP A 217 5.57 4.95 0.92
N LEU A 218 4.76 6.01 0.87
CA LEU A 218 3.37 5.95 0.40
C LEU A 218 3.24 5.90 -1.13
N PRO A 219 3.91 6.77 -1.92
CA PRO A 219 3.76 6.79 -3.37
C PRO A 219 4.18 5.47 -4.02
N TYR A 220 3.35 4.89 -4.88
CA TYR A 220 3.81 3.74 -5.67
C TYR A 220 4.68 4.17 -6.86
N ARG A 221 5.61 3.29 -7.23
CA ARG A 221 6.48 3.48 -8.39
C ARG A 221 5.72 3.14 -9.67
N VAL A 222 5.71 4.05 -10.64
CA VAL A 222 5.17 3.77 -11.98
C VAL A 222 6.29 3.28 -12.88
N ASN A 223 6.20 2.02 -13.32
CA ASN A 223 7.19 1.39 -14.21
C ASN A 223 6.73 1.31 -15.67
N ARG A 224 5.44 1.54 -15.94
CA ARG A 224 4.86 1.55 -17.29
C ARG A 224 3.97 2.77 -17.43
N TRP A 225 4.14 3.51 -18.53
CA TRP A 225 3.33 4.68 -18.79
C TRP A 225 1.90 4.24 -19.15
N ILE A 226 0.93 4.63 -18.32
CA ILE A 226 -0.48 4.60 -18.73
C ILE A 226 -0.62 5.75 -19.74
N GLN A 227 -0.57 5.45 -21.05
CA GLN A 227 -0.75 6.49 -22.08
C GLN A 227 -2.16 7.10 -22.04
N GLU A 228 -3.13 6.46 -21.41
CA GLU A 228 -4.51 6.93 -21.39
C GLU A 228 -5.09 7.04 -19.96
N ALA A 229 -5.06 8.26 -19.45
CA ALA A 229 -6.15 8.89 -18.68
C ALA A 229 -5.77 10.35 -18.40
N MET A 230 -5.65 11.16 -19.47
CA MET A 230 -5.78 12.61 -19.37
C MET A 230 -6.69 13.09 -20.49
N THR A 231 -7.98 12.83 -20.33
CA THR A 231 -9.00 13.60 -21.04
C THR A 231 -9.97 14.13 -19.98
N ILE A 232 -9.79 15.43 -19.73
CA ILE A 232 -10.67 16.43 -19.07
C ILE A 232 -11.10 16.12 -17.63
#